data_AF-A0AAE0I6D1-F1
#
_entry.id   AF-A0AAE0I6D1-F1
#
_cell.length_a   1.000
_cell.length_b   1.000
_cell.length_c   1.000
_cell.angle_alpha   90.00
_cell.angle_beta   90.00
_cell.angle_gamma   90.00
#
_symmetry.space_group_name_H-M   'P 1'
#
loop_
_entity.id
_entity.type
_entity.pdbx_description
1 polymer ?
#
loop_
_entity_poly.entity_id
_entity_poly.type
_entity_poly.pdbx_seq_one_letter_code
_entity_poly.pdbx_strand_id
1 'polypeptide(L)'
;MTVWHDRPPFRDGDLPGSRAKDWDWEELRSCGAVGTTHQAPFDLAGNIHPVFHSWVVPGAGGHDGEEVKACWLELRQPLLLASRILKTAGIQWLSEFCIDDIFGASYSGRQEQDEQIDQEFKDRESTIPETPAVIVRHHRASWATSKLARKWLASTAHELRTVLPQYIQWQLDPDMFRFENGPAAIEALDHPETIRTMDEVAYQGGATGCFMSVLVMKEYVSRLSVLRRSGRFGGEEYMFTAFMVAVTVLHELGHVIYWRDFRAFNRQMTEPYFGGDLEMELGDSFMASIFGGWVPVPVETPPHNFQHRGTFEGGLAWKQHLTWDLHKSRPQY
;
A
#
# COMPACT_ATOMS: atom_id res chain seq x y z
N MET A 1 2.85 -25.23 21.03
CA MET A 1 3.91 -25.80 20.20
C MET A 1 3.25 -26.87 19.34
N THR A 2 2.77 -26.48 18.16
CA THR A 2 2.19 -27.40 17.20
C THR A 2 3.25 -27.63 16.15
N VAL A 3 3.77 -28.84 16.11
CA VAL A 3 4.61 -29.34 15.03
C VAL A 3 3.78 -29.20 13.76
N TRP A 4 4.32 -28.53 12.73
CA TRP A 4 3.80 -28.64 11.38
C TRP A 4 4.01 -30.10 10.96
N HIS A 5 3.06 -30.96 11.31
CA HIS A 5 2.95 -32.27 10.70
C HIS A 5 2.72 -32.05 9.22
N ASP A 6 3.50 -32.78 8.42
CA ASP A 6 3.32 -32.97 6.98
C ASP A 6 1.84 -33.17 6.66
N ARG A 7 1.13 -32.07 6.40
CA ARG A 7 -0.12 -32.16 5.66
C ARG A 7 0.30 -32.41 4.21
N PRO A 8 -0.26 -33.43 3.55
CA PRO A 8 0.03 -33.65 2.14
C PRO A 8 -0.24 -32.35 1.38
N PRO A 9 0.55 -32.02 0.34
CA PRO A 9 0.24 -30.87 -0.49
C PRO A 9 -1.21 -30.98 -0.93
N PHE A 10 -1.96 -29.88 -0.76
CA PHE A 10 -3.27 -29.76 -1.37
C PHE A 10 -3.14 -30.25 -2.81
N ARG A 11 -3.96 -31.25 -3.18
CA ARG A 11 -3.96 -31.78 -4.55
C ARG A 11 -4.10 -30.61 -5.50
N ASP A 12 -3.20 -30.54 -6.48
CA ASP A 12 -3.37 -29.70 -7.65
C ASP A 12 -4.78 -29.91 -8.21
N GLY A 13 -5.58 -28.84 -8.35
CA GLY A 13 -6.64 -28.83 -9.36
C GLY A 13 -8.08 -28.40 -9.04
N ASP A 14 -8.48 -28.03 -7.82
CA ASP A 14 -9.95 -27.94 -7.55
C ASP A 14 -10.58 -26.53 -7.58
N LEU A 15 -9.84 -25.47 -7.92
CA LEU A 15 -10.46 -24.17 -8.23
C LEU A 15 -9.94 -23.62 -9.57
N PRO A 16 -10.84 -23.37 -10.54
CA PRO A 16 -10.46 -22.74 -11.78
C PRO A 16 -9.70 -21.42 -11.60
N GLY A 17 -8.51 -21.33 -12.19
CA GLY A 17 -7.73 -20.09 -12.20
C GLY A 17 -6.96 -19.80 -10.91
N SER A 18 -6.99 -20.67 -9.90
CA SER A 18 -6.05 -20.64 -8.78
C SER A 18 -4.80 -21.44 -9.16
N ARG A 19 -3.62 -20.80 -9.08
CA ARG A 19 -2.33 -21.50 -9.16
C ARG A 19 -1.75 -21.54 -7.76
N ALA A 20 -1.13 -22.66 -7.36
CA ALA A 20 -0.34 -22.65 -6.14
C ALA A 20 0.80 -21.63 -6.29
N LYS A 21 1.07 -20.86 -5.22
CA LYS A 21 2.27 -20.03 -5.17
C LYS A 21 3.49 -20.96 -5.18
N ASP A 22 4.36 -20.78 -6.17
CA ASP A 22 5.61 -21.52 -6.24
C ASP A 22 6.57 -20.91 -5.22
N TRP A 23 6.83 -21.66 -4.16
CA TRP A 23 7.69 -21.23 -3.06
C TRP A 23 9.12 -21.65 -3.36
N ASP A 24 10.07 -20.71 -3.24
CA ASP A 24 11.48 -21.05 -3.23
C ASP A 24 11.83 -21.73 -1.90
N TRP A 25 11.72 -23.06 -1.88
CA TRP A 25 11.99 -23.89 -0.71
C TRP A 25 13.45 -23.82 -0.25
N GLU A 26 14.40 -23.52 -1.15
CA GLU A 26 15.80 -23.33 -0.79
C GLU A 26 15.98 -22.01 -0.05
N GLU A 27 15.41 -20.92 -0.57
CA GLU A 27 15.42 -19.62 0.10
C GLU A 27 14.72 -19.71 1.46
N LEU A 28 13.51 -20.28 1.53
CA LEU A 28 12.76 -20.47 2.78
C LEU A 28 13.55 -21.28 3.82
N ARG A 29 14.31 -22.29 3.38
CA ARG A 29 15.16 -23.07 4.28
C ARG A 29 16.39 -22.26 4.71
N SER A 30 17.03 -21.54 3.78
CA SER A 30 18.22 -20.74 4.03
C SER A 30 17.97 -19.60 5.02
N CYS A 31 16.78 -18.99 4.97
CA CYS A 31 16.37 -17.94 5.89
C CYS A 31 15.75 -18.50 7.20
N GLY A 32 15.67 -19.82 7.35
CA GLY A 32 15.09 -20.47 8.51
C GLY A 32 13.58 -20.23 8.65
N ALA A 33 12.85 -19.99 7.56
CA ALA A 33 11.39 -19.92 7.58
C ALA A 33 10.75 -21.31 7.71
N VAL A 34 11.41 -22.36 7.20
CA VAL A 34 10.94 -23.74 7.24
C VAL A 34 12.03 -24.69 7.70
N GLY A 35 11.65 -25.86 8.24
CA GLY A 35 12.59 -26.92 8.61
C GLY A 35 13.57 -26.55 9.72
N THR A 36 13.27 -25.50 10.50
CA THR A 36 14.08 -25.05 11.63
C THR A 36 13.33 -25.21 12.95
N THR A 37 14.07 -25.46 14.02
CA THR A 37 13.59 -25.34 15.40
C THR A 37 13.92 -23.99 16.01
N HIS A 38 14.59 -23.11 15.25
CA HIS A 38 15.03 -21.81 15.72
C HIS A 38 13.84 -20.88 15.90
N GLN A 39 13.59 -20.46 17.14
CA GLN A 39 12.66 -19.37 17.43
C GLN A 39 13.43 -18.05 17.35
N ALA A 40 13.19 -17.26 16.30
CA ALA A 40 13.70 -15.90 16.24
C ALA A 40 12.84 -14.99 17.13
N PRO A 41 13.42 -14.17 18.01
CA PRO A 41 12.65 -13.22 18.79
C PRO A 41 12.03 -12.16 17.87
N PHE A 42 10.78 -11.77 18.16
CA PHE A 42 10.13 -10.64 17.49
C PHE A 42 10.68 -9.31 18.01
N ASP A 43 11.92 -9.02 17.64
CA ASP A 43 12.63 -7.82 18.06
C ASP A 43 13.49 -7.27 16.92
N LEU A 44 12.82 -6.69 15.91
CA LEU A 44 13.53 -5.95 14.89
C LEU A 44 14.23 -4.74 15.53
N ALA A 45 15.49 -4.56 15.15
CA ALA A 45 16.34 -3.49 15.64
C ALA A 45 16.66 -2.45 14.56
N GLY A 46 17.16 -1.30 15.00
CA GLY A 46 17.57 -0.18 14.16
C GLY A 46 16.48 0.87 13.97
N ASN A 47 16.63 1.68 12.92
CA ASN A 47 15.76 2.84 12.70
C ASN A 47 14.59 2.51 11.78
N ILE A 48 13.46 3.14 12.08
CA ILE A 48 12.28 3.23 11.21
C ILE A 48 12.62 4.19 10.06
N HIS A 49 12.06 3.94 8.89
CA HIS A 49 12.25 4.77 7.73
C HIS A 49 11.54 6.12 7.96
N PRO A 50 12.16 7.27 7.62
CA PRO A 50 11.58 8.59 7.87
C PRO A 50 10.15 8.77 7.35
N VAL A 51 9.83 8.13 6.23
CA VAL A 51 8.48 8.12 5.64
C VAL A 51 7.38 7.60 6.58
N PHE A 52 7.73 6.87 7.64
CA PHE A 52 6.76 6.31 8.59
C PHE A 52 6.80 6.99 9.97
N HIS A 53 7.40 8.17 10.12
CA HIS A 53 7.58 8.80 11.44
C HIS A 53 6.43 9.70 11.90
N SER A 54 5.73 10.37 10.97
CA SER A 54 4.76 11.41 11.28
C SER A 54 3.40 10.80 11.63
N TRP A 55 3.11 10.54 12.91
CA TRP A 55 1.83 9.95 13.36
C TRP A 55 1.00 10.93 14.20
N VAL A 56 -0.31 10.90 13.99
CA VAL A 56 -1.31 11.55 14.83
C VAL A 56 -2.30 10.52 15.36
N VAL A 57 -2.61 10.62 16.65
CA VAL A 57 -3.68 9.83 17.29
C VAL A 57 -4.81 10.79 17.63
N PRO A 58 -5.97 10.69 16.95
CA PRO A 58 -7.12 11.55 17.23
C PRO A 58 -7.55 11.44 18.70
N GLY A 59 -7.81 12.59 19.34
CA GLY A 59 -8.25 12.67 20.75
C GLY A 59 -7.13 12.77 21.80
N ALA A 60 -5.86 12.57 21.43
CA ALA A 60 -4.75 12.52 22.39
C ALA A 60 -4.25 13.90 22.89
N GLY A 61 -4.89 15.01 22.50
CA GLY A 61 -4.56 16.37 22.99
C GLY A 61 -3.18 16.91 22.59
N GLY A 62 -2.47 16.26 21.66
CA GLY A 62 -1.15 16.66 21.17
C GLY A 62 -0.28 15.47 20.78
N HIS A 63 0.93 15.73 20.26
CA HIS A 63 1.87 14.69 19.80
C HIS A 63 2.56 13.91 20.94
N ASP A 64 2.43 14.34 22.20
CA ASP A 64 3.17 13.78 23.35
C ASP A 64 2.28 13.10 24.40
N GLY A 65 1.00 12.87 24.10
CA GLY A 65 0.05 12.22 25.01
C GLY A 65 0.39 10.76 25.31
N GLU A 66 -0.01 10.25 26.49
CA GLU A 66 0.19 8.84 26.87
C GLU A 66 -0.44 7.87 25.87
N GLU A 67 -1.54 8.26 25.22
CA GLU A 67 -2.18 7.48 24.16
C GLU A 67 -1.32 7.40 22.89
N VAL A 68 -0.60 8.48 22.53
CA VAL A 68 0.34 8.47 21.40
C VAL A 68 1.51 7.55 21.71
N LYS A 69 2.07 7.62 22.93
CA LYS A 69 3.15 6.71 23.35
C LYS A 69 2.72 5.26 23.37
N ALA A 70 1.51 4.97 23.85
CA ALA A 70 0.95 3.62 23.84
C ALA A 70 0.73 3.10 22.42
N CYS A 71 0.26 3.95 21.51
CA CYS A 71 0.13 3.65 20.09
C CYS A 71 1.50 3.33 19.46
N TRP A 72 2.49 4.19 19.71
CA TRP A 72 3.85 4.01 19.18
C TRP A 72 4.51 2.73 19.70
N LEU A 73 4.21 2.32 20.94
CA LEU A 73 4.71 1.05 21.46
C LEU A 73 4.27 -0.14 20.58
N GLU A 74 3.01 -0.14 20.12
CA GLU A 74 2.47 -1.23 19.29
C GLU A 74 2.90 -1.11 17.82
N LEU A 75 3.01 0.11 17.29
CA LEU A 75 3.41 0.36 15.90
C LEU A 75 4.90 0.16 15.62
N ARG A 76 5.77 0.20 16.64
CA ARG A 76 7.23 0.17 16.45
C ARG A 76 7.70 -1.00 15.61
N GLN A 77 7.32 -2.23 15.97
CA GLN A 77 7.78 -3.43 15.29
C GLN A 77 7.21 -3.56 13.85
N PRO A 78 5.89 -3.36 13.62
CA PRO A 78 5.35 -3.27 12.26
C PRO A 78 6.06 -2.23 11.38
N LEU A 79 6.32 -1.03 11.90
CA LEU A 79 6.95 0.02 11.13
C LEU A 79 8.43 -0.25 10.86
N LEU A 80 9.13 -0.95 11.76
CA LEU A 80 10.46 -1.49 11.46
C LEU A 80 10.41 -2.52 10.34
N LEU A 81 9.43 -3.44 10.36
CA LEU A 81 9.25 -4.42 9.30
C LEU A 81 8.97 -3.75 7.96
N ALA A 82 8.00 -2.82 7.90
CA ALA A 82 7.69 -2.02 6.72
C ALA A 82 8.94 -1.30 6.19
N SER A 83 9.74 -0.72 7.09
CA SER A 83 11.00 -0.06 6.75
C SER A 83 12.04 -0.98 6.13
N ARG A 84 12.10 -2.25 6.54
CA ARG A 84 13.03 -3.23 5.97
C ARG A 84 12.54 -3.71 4.61
N ILE A 85 11.25 -4.03 4.49
CA ILE A 85 10.63 -4.43 3.23
C ILE A 85 10.78 -3.32 2.18
N LEU A 86 10.47 -2.07 2.53
CA LEU A 86 10.61 -0.91 1.66
C LEU A 86 12.03 -0.79 1.10
N LYS A 87 13.04 -0.89 1.97
CA LYS A 87 14.46 -0.78 1.57
C LYS A 87 14.92 -1.92 0.68
N THR A 88 14.45 -3.14 0.95
CA THR A 88 14.93 -4.34 0.26
C THR A 88 14.21 -4.57 -1.07
N ALA A 89 12.89 -4.32 -1.14
CA ALA A 89 12.06 -4.67 -2.28
C ALA A 89 11.19 -3.53 -2.81
N GLY A 90 10.83 -2.56 -1.96
CA GLY A 90 9.84 -1.54 -2.33
C GLY A 90 10.37 -0.41 -3.22
N ILE A 91 11.63 0.02 -3.04
CA ILE A 91 12.19 1.18 -3.77
C ILE A 91 12.14 0.99 -5.30
N GLN A 92 12.30 -0.24 -5.78
CA GLN A 92 12.31 -0.51 -7.22
C GLN A 92 10.97 -0.15 -7.87
N TRP A 93 9.85 -0.56 -7.27
CA TRP A 93 8.52 -0.23 -7.78
C TRP A 93 8.24 1.26 -7.66
N LEU A 94 8.50 1.86 -6.50
CA LEU A 94 8.27 3.29 -6.27
C LEU A 94 9.09 4.18 -7.21
N SER A 95 10.23 3.69 -7.71
CA SER A 95 11.08 4.48 -8.60
C SER A 95 10.48 4.79 -9.97
N GLU A 96 9.44 4.06 -10.37
CA GLU A 96 8.67 4.35 -11.58
C GLU A 96 7.92 5.67 -11.47
N PHE A 97 7.52 6.08 -10.26
CA PHE A 97 6.76 7.30 -10.00
C PHE A 97 7.63 8.54 -9.81
N CYS A 98 8.93 8.36 -9.56
CA CYS A 98 9.88 9.46 -9.37
C CYS A 98 10.66 9.81 -10.65
N ILE A 99 10.15 9.44 -11.81
CA ILE A 99 10.76 9.74 -13.11
C ILE A 99 10.16 11.04 -13.65
N ASP A 100 11.01 11.92 -14.17
CA ASP A 100 10.63 13.27 -14.58
C ASP A 100 9.51 13.31 -15.65
N ASP A 101 9.39 12.26 -16.47
CA ASP A 101 8.50 12.19 -17.64
C ASP A 101 7.24 11.32 -17.44
N ILE A 102 7.00 10.76 -16.25
CA ILE A 102 5.82 9.92 -15.99
C ILE A 102 4.49 10.66 -16.29
N PHE A 103 4.44 11.97 -16.03
CA PHE A 103 3.31 12.85 -16.34
C PHE A 103 3.54 13.68 -17.61
N GLY A 104 4.28 13.15 -18.59
CA GLY A 104 4.60 13.81 -19.85
C GLY A 104 3.38 14.08 -20.74
N ALA A 105 3.59 14.63 -21.94
CA ALA A 105 2.51 14.98 -22.88
C ALA A 105 1.64 13.80 -23.32
N SER A 106 2.13 12.57 -23.20
CA SER A 106 1.38 11.34 -23.50
C SER A 106 0.59 10.79 -22.31
N TYR A 107 0.67 11.42 -21.13
CA TYR A 107 -0.09 11.01 -19.96
C TYR A 107 -1.56 11.40 -20.14
N SER A 108 -2.45 10.42 -20.31
CA SER A 108 -3.89 10.65 -20.57
C SER A 108 -4.62 11.33 -19.41
N GLY A 109 -4.06 11.32 -18.20
CA GLY A 109 -4.57 12.07 -17.05
C GLY A 109 -4.15 13.54 -17.01
N ARG A 110 -3.24 13.99 -17.90
CA ARG A 110 -2.77 15.37 -17.92
C ARG A 110 -3.90 16.29 -18.36
N GLN A 111 -4.35 17.17 -17.46
CA GLN A 111 -5.20 18.29 -17.86
C GLN A 111 -4.35 19.26 -18.70
N GLU A 112 -4.72 19.48 -19.96
CA GLU A 112 -4.20 20.60 -20.72
C GLU A 112 -4.66 21.89 -20.01
N GLN A 113 -3.68 22.70 -19.59
CA GLN A 113 -3.93 24.05 -19.06
C GLN A 113 -4.41 24.92 -20.22
N ASP A 114 -5.71 24.89 -20.53
CA ASP A 114 -6.32 25.85 -21.44
C ASP A 114 -7.59 26.42 -20.81
N GLU A 115 -7.57 27.75 -20.62
CA GLU A 115 -8.61 28.61 -20.05
C GLU A 115 -9.89 28.70 -20.92
N GLN A 116 -10.18 27.71 -21.77
CA GLN A 116 -11.32 27.74 -22.69
C GLN A 116 -12.30 26.56 -22.57
N ILE A 117 -12.09 25.64 -21.62
CA ILE A 117 -12.95 24.45 -21.48
C ILE A 117 -14.11 24.65 -20.49
N ASP A 118 -14.54 25.87 -20.16
CA ASP A 118 -15.79 26.03 -19.40
C ASP A 118 -17.05 25.95 -20.30
N GLN A 119 -16.90 26.15 -21.61
CA GLN A 119 -18.03 26.16 -22.54
C GLN A 119 -18.27 24.81 -23.24
N GLU A 120 -17.24 23.97 -23.39
CA GLU A 120 -17.36 22.62 -23.98
C GLU A 120 -17.80 21.56 -22.95
N PHE A 121 -17.70 21.86 -21.65
CA PHE A 121 -17.98 20.91 -20.56
C PHE A 121 -19.47 20.54 -20.41
N LYS A 122 -20.40 21.36 -20.93
CA LYS A 122 -21.83 21.04 -20.93
C LYS A 122 -22.24 20.06 -22.03
N ASP A 123 -21.42 19.89 -23.06
CA ASP A 123 -21.78 19.08 -24.23
C ASP A 123 -21.02 17.73 -24.30
N ARG A 124 -20.06 17.49 -23.39
CA ARG A 124 -19.12 16.34 -23.44
C ARG A 124 -19.18 15.37 -22.26
N GLU A 125 -20.33 15.27 -21.59
CA GLU A 125 -20.61 14.31 -20.50
C GLU A 125 -20.50 12.81 -20.92
N SER A 126 -20.10 12.50 -22.17
CA SER A 126 -20.10 11.13 -22.72
C SER A 126 -18.76 10.58 -23.22
N THR A 127 -17.66 11.31 -23.13
CA THR A 127 -16.35 10.81 -23.63
C THR A 127 -15.40 10.50 -22.49
N ILE A 128 -15.58 9.30 -21.92
CA ILE A 128 -14.55 8.58 -21.17
C ILE A 128 -13.31 8.49 -22.09
N PRO A 129 -12.08 8.77 -21.62
CA PRO A 129 -10.89 8.53 -22.42
C PRO A 129 -10.89 7.07 -22.89
N GLU A 130 -10.83 6.83 -24.21
CA GLU A 130 -10.92 5.47 -24.78
C GLU A 130 -9.78 4.54 -24.29
N THR A 131 -8.72 5.09 -23.67
CA THR A 131 -7.59 4.33 -23.14
C THR A 131 -7.37 4.65 -21.66
N PRO A 132 -7.36 3.64 -20.76
CA PRO A 132 -7.02 3.84 -19.36
C PRO A 132 -5.62 4.44 -19.18
N ALA A 133 -5.43 5.24 -18.14
CA ALA A 133 -4.09 5.69 -17.76
C ALA A 133 -3.29 4.47 -17.27
N VAL A 134 -2.12 4.23 -17.90
CA VAL A 134 -1.22 3.12 -17.54
C VAL A 134 0.16 3.69 -17.25
N ILE A 135 0.73 3.34 -16.11
CA ILE A 135 2.14 3.60 -15.81
C ILE A 135 3.00 2.51 -16.46
N VAL A 136 3.94 2.92 -17.32
CA VAL A 136 4.85 2.01 -18.03
C VAL A 136 6.00 1.60 -17.09
N ARG A 137 6.45 0.35 -17.16
CA ARG A 137 7.59 -0.16 -16.37
C ARG A 137 8.93 0.27 -17.00
N HIS A 138 9.32 1.52 -16.81
CA HIS A 138 10.52 2.15 -17.39
C HIS A 138 11.80 1.37 -17.12
N HIS A 139 12.00 0.78 -15.93
CA HIS A 139 13.18 -0.06 -15.66
C HIS A 139 13.31 -1.29 -16.59
N ARG A 140 12.23 -1.68 -17.28
CA ARG A 140 12.19 -2.80 -18.25
C ARG A 140 12.20 -2.33 -19.70
N ALA A 141 12.10 -1.03 -19.94
CA ALA A 141 12.12 -0.49 -21.29
C ALA A 141 13.51 -0.65 -21.91
N SER A 142 13.57 -0.93 -23.22
CA SER A 142 14.82 -1.18 -23.94
C SER A 142 15.80 0.01 -23.91
N TRP A 143 15.30 1.23 -23.70
CA TRP A 143 16.08 2.45 -23.61
C TRP A 143 16.57 2.75 -22.18
N ALA A 144 16.08 2.06 -21.16
CA ALA A 144 16.47 2.29 -19.77
C ALA A 144 17.84 1.66 -19.47
N THR A 145 18.89 2.44 -19.70
CA THR A 145 20.26 2.01 -19.36
C THR A 145 20.42 1.75 -17.86
N SER A 146 21.33 0.86 -17.47
CA SER A 146 21.63 0.58 -16.05
C SER A 146 22.13 1.82 -15.27
N LYS A 147 22.62 2.85 -15.97
CA LYS A 147 22.98 4.14 -15.36
C LYS A 147 21.73 4.93 -14.98
N LEU A 148 20.73 4.98 -15.85
CA LEU A 148 19.45 5.65 -15.59
C LEU A 148 18.69 4.96 -14.47
N ALA A 149 18.56 3.63 -14.52
CA ALA A 149 17.91 2.86 -13.48
C ALA A 149 18.51 3.12 -12.09
N ARG A 150 19.84 3.14 -11.97
CA ARG A 150 20.52 3.49 -10.70
C ARG A 150 20.27 4.93 -10.27
N LYS A 151 20.19 5.87 -11.21
CA LYS A 151 19.85 7.27 -10.90
C LYS A 151 18.45 7.36 -10.30
N TRP A 152 17.45 6.72 -10.93
CA TRP A 152 16.07 6.73 -10.44
C TRP A 152 15.95 6.10 -9.05
N LEU A 153 16.54 4.92 -8.85
CA LEU A 153 16.57 4.27 -7.54
C LEU A 153 17.19 5.17 -6.45
N ALA A 154 18.29 5.87 -6.78
CA ALA A 154 18.94 6.78 -5.83
C ALA A 154 18.08 8.03 -5.54
N SER A 155 17.45 8.60 -6.57
CA SER A 155 16.52 9.72 -6.44
C SER A 155 15.32 9.34 -5.57
N THR A 156 14.67 8.21 -5.85
CA THR A 156 13.55 7.70 -5.05
C THR A 156 13.94 7.42 -3.61
N ALA A 157 15.11 6.80 -3.39
CA ALA A 157 15.61 6.58 -2.04
C ALA A 157 15.91 7.90 -1.30
N HIS A 158 16.29 8.97 -2.02
CA HIS A 158 16.41 10.30 -1.44
C HIS A 158 15.03 10.87 -1.12
N GLU A 159 14.13 10.90 -2.10
CA GLU A 159 12.74 11.39 -2.00
C GLU A 159 12.03 10.82 -0.77
N LEU A 160 12.02 9.50 -0.61
CA LEU A 160 11.37 8.82 0.52
C LEU A 160 12.01 9.15 1.87
N ARG A 161 13.29 9.52 1.90
CA ARG A 161 14.02 9.83 3.15
C ARG A 161 13.92 11.29 3.55
N THR A 162 13.82 12.20 2.59
CA THR A 162 13.98 13.64 2.84
C THR A 162 12.78 14.46 2.44
N VAL A 163 12.12 14.15 1.32
CA VAL A 163 11.08 15.00 0.75
C VAL A 163 9.70 14.50 1.14
N LEU A 164 9.33 13.28 0.76
CA LEU A 164 8.00 12.72 1.01
C LEU A 164 7.58 12.75 2.49
N PRO A 165 8.46 12.50 3.49
CA PRO A 165 8.08 12.59 4.90
C PRO A 165 7.53 13.96 5.34
N GLN A 166 7.83 15.03 4.60
CA GLN A 166 7.34 16.39 4.90
C GLN A 166 5.89 16.59 4.44
N TYR A 167 5.41 15.76 3.51
CA TYR A 167 4.11 15.87 2.88
C TYR A 167 3.08 14.89 3.44
N ILE A 168 3.48 13.98 4.32
CA ILE A 168 2.61 12.92 4.80
C ILE A 168 2.42 12.95 6.30
N GLN A 169 1.22 12.64 6.72
CA GLN A 169 0.86 12.43 8.11
C GLN A 169 0.03 11.16 8.22
N TRP A 170 0.50 10.19 9.00
CA TRP A 170 -0.21 8.95 9.29
C TRP A 170 -1.20 9.18 10.42
N GLN A 171 -2.41 8.66 10.29
CA GLN A 171 -3.45 8.77 11.30
C GLN A 171 -4.12 7.44 11.54
N LEU A 172 -4.42 7.13 12.80
CA LEU A 172 -5.24 5.95 13.11
C LEU A 172 -6.71 6.31 13.08
N ASP A 173 -7.44 5.64 12.19
CA ASP A 173 -8.88 5.83 12.02
C ASP A 173 -9.66 4.72 12.77
N PRO A 174 -10.52 5.07 13.75
CA PRO A 174 -11.37 4.13 14.49
C PRO A 174 -12.65 3.70 13.76
N ASP A 175 -13.01 4.37 12.67
CA ASP A 175 -14.31 4.27 12.01
C ASP A 175 -14.20 3.75 10.57
N MET A 176 -13.01 3.43 10.07
CA MET A 176 -12.80 2.94 8.70
C MET A 176 -13.63 1.68 8.33
N PHE A 177 -13.99 0.83 9.30
CA PHE A 177 -14.90 -0.31 9.08
C PHE A 177 -16.37 -0.08 9.49
N ARG A 178 -16.69 1.09 10.05
CA ARG A 178 -18.02 1.37 10.62
C ARG A 178 -18.96 2.05 9.64
N PHE A 179 -18.48 2.41 8.45
CA PHE A 179 -19.26 3.13 7.46
C PHE A 179 -19.93 2.20 6.45
N GLU A 180 -21.18 1.83 6.74
CA GLU A 180 -22.18 1.64 5.67
C GLU A 180 -22.76 2.99 5.21
N ASN A 181 -22.49 4.11 5.92
CA ASN A 181 -22.85 5.48 5.53
C ASN A 181 -21.83 6.46 6.16
N GLY A 182 -20.89 7.01 5.39
CA GLY A 182 -19.83 7.91 5.85
C GLY A 182 -20.37 9.13 6.63
N PRO A 183 -19.56 9.79 7.49
CA PRO A 183 -19.92 11.12 7.96
C PRO A 183 -19.84 12.03 6.74
N ALA A 184 -20.92 12.75 6.44
CA ALA A 184 -21.01 13.69 5.31
C ALA A 184 -19.83 14.71 5.21
N ALA A 185 -19.03 14.87 6.28
CA ALA A 185 -17.83 15.70 6.31
C ALA A 185 -16.61 15.09 5.61
N ILE A 186 -16.44 13.75 5.58
CA ILE A 186 -15.32 13.09 4.86
C ILE A 186 -15.63 13.06 3.37
N GLU A 187 -16.88 12.73 3.00
CA GLU A 187 -17.34 12.74 1.60
C GLU A 187 -17.20 14.13 0.94
N ALA A 188 -17.33 15.22 1.72
CA ALA A 188 -17.11 16.57 1.22
C ALA A 188 -15.62 16.92 1.00
N LEU A 189 -14.71 16.30 1.77
CA LEU A 189 -13.26 16.44 1.60
C LEU A 189 -12.75 15.64 0.40
N ASP A 190 -13.35 14.48 0.15
CA ASP A 190 -13.02 13.63 -1.00
C ASP A 190 -13.68 14.11 -2.31
N HIS A 191 -14.45 15.20 -2.26
CA HIS A 191 -15.04 15.77 -3.47
C HIS A 191 -13.94 16.31 -4.39
N PRO A 192 -13.91 15.94 -5.69
CA PRO A 192 -12.84 16.33 -6.61
C PRO A 192 -12.58 17.84 -6.65
N GLU A 193 -13.63 18.65 -6.59
CA GLU A 193 -13.49 20.12 -6.58
C GLU A 193 -12.83 20.66 -5.32
N THR A 194 -13.09 20.04 -4.16
CA THR A 194 -12.47 20.41 -2.88
C THR A 194 -10.98 20.11 -2.95
N ILE A 195 -10.61 18.91 -3.38
CA ILE A 195 -9.20 18.49 -3.52
C ILE A 195 -8.48 19.41 -4.50
N ARG A 196 -9.07 19.67 -5.67
CA ARG A 196 -8.48 20.56 -6.68
C ARG A 196 -8.22 21.96 -6.11
N THR A 197 -9.18 22.52 -5.39
CA THR A 197 -9.05 23.85 -4.79
C THR A 197 -7.93 23.87 -3.74
N MET A 198 -7.84 22.83 -2.90
CA MET A 198 -6.78 22.71 -1.90
C MET A 198 -5.39 22.58 -2.56
N ASP A 199 -5.28 21.80 -3.62
CA ASP A 199 -4.04 21.62 -4.38
C ASP A 199 -3.60 22.90 -5.10
N GLU A 200 -4.53 23.62 -5.73
CA GLU A 200 -4.28 24.91 -6.37
C GLU A 200 -3.74 25.93 -5.35
N VAL A 201 -4.36 26.02 -4.18
CA VAL A 201 -3.91 26.90 -3.09
C VAL A 201 -2.51 26.50 -2.60
N ALA A 202 -2.25 25.20 -2.42
CA ALA A 202 -0.94 24.71 -2.00
C ALA A 202 0.14 25.02 -3.05
N TYR A 203 -0.15 24.78 -4.33
CA TYR A 203 0.75 25.05 -5.45
C TYR A 203 1.06 26.55 -5.58
N GLN A 204 0.03 27.41 -5.52
CA GLN A 204 0.21 28.88 -5.53
C GLN A 204 1.00 29.37 -4.31
N GLY A 205 0.89 28.66 -3.18
CA GLY A 205 1.69 28.87 -1.97
C GLY A 205 3.15 28.41 -2.08
N GLY A 206 3.56 27.82 -3.20
CA GLY A 206 4.93 27.36 -3.46
C GLY A 206 5.21 25.93 -3.00
N ALA A 207 4.18 25.14 -2.66
CA ALA A 207 4.36 23.72 -2.40
C ALA A 207 4.79 22.97 -3.67
N THR A 208 5.57 21.90 -3.50
CA THR A 208 6.03 21.04 -4.61
C THR A 208 5.29 19.70 -4.68
N GLY A 209 4.30 19.50 -3.82
CA GLY A 209 3.41 18.34 -3.80
C GLY A 209 2.27 18.51 -2.80
N CYS A 210 1.31 17.60 -2.86
CA CYS A 210 0.12 17.59 -2.02
C CYS A 210 0.46 17.15 -0.59
N PHE A 211 -0.11 17.83 0.41
CA PHE A 211 -0.07 17.36 1.79
C PHE A 211 -1.17 16.33 2.01
N MET A 212 -0.81 15.13 2.46
CA MET A 212 -1.71 13.99 2.60
C MET A 212 -1.80 13.54 4.05
N SER A 213 -3.04 13.34 4.52
CA SER A 213 -3.31 12.56 5.73
C SER A 213 -3.67 11.14 5.31
N VAL A 214 -2.86 10.18 5.74
CA VAL A 214 -2.97 8.77 5.37
C VAL A 214 -3.60 8.01 6.52
N LEU A 215 -4.80 7.48 6.28
CA LEU A 215 -5.59 6.79 7.28
C LEU A 215 -5.19 5.32 7.36
N VAL A 216 -4.98 4.82 8.58
CA VAL A 216 -4.65 3.42 8.85
C VAL A 216 -5.61 2.89 9.92
N MET A 217 -6.13 1.68 9.72
CA MET A 217 -7.11 1.09 10.64
C MET A 217 -6.55 0.95 12.05
N LYS A 218 -7.28 1.53 13.01
CA LYS A 218 -6.97 1.45 14.44
C LYS A 218 -7.16 0.04 15.01
N GLU A 219 -7.96 -0.80 14.36
CA GLU A 219 -8.30 -2.15 14.78
C GLU A 219 -7.07 -3.03 14.92
N TYR A 220 -6.13 -2.94 13.96
CA TYR A 220 -4.89 -3.71 14.04
C TYR A 220 -4.03 -3.31 15.24
N VAL A 221 -3.86 -2.01 15.47
CA VAL A 221 -3.08 -1.48 16.59
C VAL A 221 -3.75 -1.85 17.93
N SER A 222 -5.08 -1.78 17.97
CA SER A 222 -5.86 -2.22 19.12
C SER A 222 -5.67 -3.72 19.39
N ARG A 223 -5.64 -4.55 18.34
CA ARG A 223 -5.41 -5.99 18.46
C ARG A 223 -4.00 -6.30 18.99
N LEU A 224 -2.96 -5.62 18.50
CA LEU A 224 -1.59 -5.75 19.02
C LEU A 224 -1.55 -5.46 20.52
N SER A 225 -2.18 -4.37 20.96
CA SER A 225 -2.27 -3.99 22.36
C SER A 225 -2.97 -5.06 23.23
N VAL A 226 -4.07 -5.64 22.75
CA VAL A 226 -4.80 -6.71 23.45
C VAL A 226 -3.93 -7.96 23.57
N LEU A 227 -3.32 -8.39 22.47
CA LEU A 227 -2.47 -9.58 22.43
C LEU A 227 -1.27 -9.43 23.38
N ARG A 228 -0.59 -8.27 23.38
CA ARG A 228 0.51 -8.00 24.32
C ARG A 228 0.04 -8.04 25.78
N ARG A 229 -1.05 -7.34 26.12
CA ARG A 229 -1.59 -7.31 27.49
C ARG A 229 -2.08 -8.67 27.99
N SER A 230 -2.51 -9.54 27.09
CA SER A 230 -2.92 -10.91 27.39
C SER A 230 -1.74 -11.91 27.50
N GLY A 231 -0.48 -11.44 27.43
CA GLY A 231 0.70 -12.31 27.50
C GLY A 231 0.98 -13.10 26.22
N ARG A 232 0.33 -12.74 25.10
CA ARG A 232 0.49 -13.37 23.77
C ARG A 232 1.43 -12.59 22.85
N PHE A 233 2.27 -11.71 23.41
CA PHE A 233 3.30 -11.00 22.67
C PHE A 233 4.26 -11.98 21.98
N GLY A 234 4.55 -11.76 20.70
CA GLY A 234 5.37 -12.66 19.88
C GLY A 234 4.70 -14.00 19.53
N GLY A 235 3.47 -14.24 19.96
CA GLY A 235 2.68 -15.39 19.51
C GLY A 235 2.25 -15.25 18.05
N GLU A 236 1.84 -16.35 17.42
CA GLU A 236 1.49 -16.40 15.99
C GLU A 236 0.48 -15.32 15.57
N GLU A 237 -0.61 -15.16 16.32
CA GLU A 237 -1.60 -14.13 16.00
C GLU A 237 -1.02 -12.70 16.11
N TYR A 238 -0.11 -12.47 17.07
CA TYR A 238 0.57 -11.18 17.21
C TYR A 238 1.45 -10.92 16.00
N MET A 239 2.16 -11.95 15.52
CA MET A 239 2.99 -11.88 14.32
C MET A 239 2.16 -11.59 13.07
N PHE A 240 1.03 -12.26 12.87
CA PHE A 240 0.13 -11.98 11.73
C PHE A 240 -0.44 -10.56 11.80
N THR A 241 -0.86 -10.13 13.00
CA THR A 241 -1.36 -8.77 13.19
C THR A 241 -0.29 -7.74 12.85
N ALA A 242 0.94 -7.93 13.36
CA ALA A 242 2.04 -7.01 13.11
C ALA A 242 2.49 -6.99 11.65
N PHE A 243 2.49 -8.15 11.00
CA PHE A 243 2.75 -8.27 9.57
C PHE A 243 1.69 -7.53 8.74
N MET A 244 0.41 -7.68 9.06
CA MET A 244 -0.66 -7.00 8.33
C MET A 244 -0.66 -5.49 8.54
N VAL A 245 -0.28 -4.99 9.72
CA VAL A 245 -0.04 -3.53 9.90
C VAL A 245 1.07 -3.06 8.95
N ALA A 246 2.17 -3.79 8.86
CA ALA A 246 3.27 -3.43 7.96
C ALA A 246 2.84 -3.47 6.49
N VAL A 247 2.03 -4.46 6.09
CA VAL A 247 1.43 -4.58 4.76
C VAL A 247 0.53 -3.38 4.48
N THR A 248 -0.40 -3.04 5.36
CA THR A 248 -1.32 -1.91 5.17
C THR A 248 -0.55 -0.60 5.01
N VAL A 249 0.41 -0.33 5.89
CA VAL A 249 1.23 0.90 5.79
C VAL A 249 2.02 0.97 4.48
N LEU A 250 2.52 -0.16 3.98
CA LEU A 250 3.19 -0.21 2.68
C LEU A 250 2.19 -0.02 1.53
N HIS A 251 1.04 -0.68 1.58
CA HIS A 251 -0.04 -0.54 0.60
C HIS A 251 -0.43 0.95 0.46
N GLU A 252 -0.71 1.64 1.56
CA GLU A 252 -1.03 3.08 1.51
C GLU A 252 0.11 3.93 0.96
N LEU A 253 1.38 3.55 1.21
CA LEU A 253 2.52 4.24 0.61
C LEU A 253 2.53 4.11 -0.93
N GLY A 254 2.00 3.02 -1.46
CA GLY A 254 1.80 2.82 -2.91
C GLY A 254 0.84 3.84 -3.52
N HIS A 255 -0.20 4.23 -2.79
CA HIS A 255 -1.13 5.28 -3.18
C HIS A 255 -0.49 6.66 -3.08
N VAL A 256 0.16 6.93 -1.94
CA VAL A 256 0.79 8.21 -1.63
C VAL A 256 1.82 8.62 -2.67
N ILE A 257 2.64 7.70 -3.18
CA ILE A 257 3.72 8.08 -4.12
C ILE A 257 3.16 8.67 -5.41
N TYR A 258 1.97 8.26 -5.82
CA TYR A 258 1.27 8.77 -6.98
C TYR A 258 0.52 10.06 -6.64
N TRP A 259 -0.36 10.02 -5.63
CA TRP A 259 -1.25 11.15 -5.31
C TRP A 259 -0.56 12.38 -4.74
N ARG A 260 0.68 12.25 -4.23
CA ARG A 260 1.45 13.40 -3.75
C ARG A 260 1.86 14.36 -4.89
N ASP A 261 1.93 13.90 -6.13
CA ASP A 261 2.29 14.76 -7.26
C ASP A 261 1.06 15.52 -7.76
N PHE A 262 1.10 16.85 -7.80
CA PHE A 262 0.01 17.68 -8.33
C PHE A 262 -0.40 17.30 -9.76
N ARG A 263 0.51 16.70 -10.53
CA ARG A 263 0.27 16.25 -11.92
C ARG A 263 -0.51 14.95 -11.99
N ALA A 264 -0.66 14.21 -10.89
CA ALA A 264 -1.46 13.00 -10.80
C ALA A 264 -2.96 13.28 -10.87
N PHE A 265 -3.37 14.53 -10.62
CA PHE A 265 -4.77 14.93 -10.64
C PHE A 265 -5.37 14.79 -12.05
N ASN A 266 -6.28 13.82 -12.21
CA ASN A 266 -7.04 13.62 -13.44
C ASN A 266 -8.52 13.99 -13.23
N ARG A 267 -9.30 14.05 -14.32
CA ARG A 267 -10.72 14.44 -14.27
C ARG A 267 -11.62 13.47 -13.47
N GLN A 268 -11.14 12.27 -13.13
CA GLN A 268 -11.95 11.19 -12.57
C GLN A 268 -11.52 10.77 -11.16
N MET A 269 -10.45 11.34 -10.60
CA MET A 269 -9.86 10.93 -9.32
C MET A 269 -9.55 9.42 -9.26
N THR A 270 -9.21 8.83 -10.40
CA THR A 270 -8.90 7.40 -10.50
C THR A 270 -7.41 7.17 -10.54
N GLU A 271 -6.97 6.09 -9.90
CA GLU A 271 -5.61 5.62 -10.02
C GLU A 271 -5.35 5.00 -11.40
N PRO A 272 -4.13 5.14 -11.95
CA PRO A 272 -3.76 4.46 -13.18
C PRO A 272 -3.56 2.97 -12.93
N TYR A 273 -3.67 2.18 -14.00
CA TYR A 273 -3.19 0.81 -13.99
C TYR A 273 -1.65 0.79 -13.95
N PHE A 274 -1.07 -0.18 -13.24
CA PHE A 274 0.38 -0.36 -13.22
C PHE A 274 0.84 -1.44 -14.22
N GLY A 275 1.43 -1.01 -15.34
CA GLY A 275 1.93 -1.91 -16.38
C GLY A 275 0.83 -2.80 -16.99
N GLY A 276 0.80 -4.08 -16.61
CA GLY A 276 -0.17 -5.05 -17.11
C GLY A 276 -1.19 -5.47 -16.06
N ASP A 277 -1.25 -4.79 -14.92
CA ASP A 277 -2.14 -5.12 -13.80
C ASP A 277 -3.59 -4.83 -14.19
N LEU A 278 -4.54 -5.59 -13.63
CA LEU A 278 -5.97 -5.52 -13.99
C LEU A 278 -6.85 -4.87 -12.93
N GLU A 279 -6.26 -4.44 -11.82
CA GLU A 279 -6.93 -3.67 -10.77
C GLU A 279 -6.33 -2.24 -10.81
N MET A 280 -7.19 -1.21 -10.72
CA MET A 280 -6.76 0.19 -10.56
C MET A 280 -6.59 0.48 -9.07
N GLU A 281 -5.60 -0.18 -8.49
CA GLU A 281 -5.31 -0.15 -7.06
C GLU A 281 -3.78 -0.24 -6.90
N LEU A 282 -3.14 0.93 -6.71
CA LEU A 282 -1.69 1.05 -6.71
C LEU A 282 -1.04 0.44 -5.47
N GLY A 283 -1.75 0.42 -4.34
CA GLY A 283 -1.32 -0.24 -3.11
C GLY A 283 -1.18 -1.74 -3.28
N ASP A 284 -2.17 -2.41 -3.87
CA ASP A 284 -2.16 -3.82 -4.21
C ASP A 284 -1.11 -4.11 -5.29
N SER A 285 -0.99 -3.25 -6.29
CA SER A 285 0.07 -3.33 -7.31
C SER A 285 1.47 -3.28 -6.65
N PHE A 286 1.64 -2.38 -5.66
CA PHE A 286 2.87 -2.25 -4.91
C PHE A 286 3.16 -3.49 -4.05
N MET A 287 2.18 -3.97 -3.29
CA MET A 287 2.33 -5.18 -2.48
C MET A 287 2.60 -6.42 -3.34
N ALA A 288 1.91 -6.56 -4.47
CA ALA A 288 2.13 -7.61 -5.44
C ALA A 288 3.56 -7.53 -6.01
N SER A 289 4.08 -6.33 -6.29
CA SER A 289 5.47 -6.17 -6.76
C SER A 289 6.51 -6.68 -5.75
N ILE A 290 6.25 -6.46 -4.45
CA ILE A 290 7.12 -6.91 -3.36
C ILE A 290 7.07 -8.43 -3.20
N PHE A 291 5.88 -9.03 -3.33
CA PHE A 291 5.62 -10.43 -3.01
C PHE A 291 5.39 -11.33 -4.22
N GLY A 292 5.90 -10.93 -5.39
CA GLY A 292 5.96 -11.76 -6.59
C GLY A 292 4.59 -12.02 -7.24
N GLY A 293 3.72 -11.01 -7.26
CA GLY A 293 2.37 -11.08 -7.83
C GLY A 293 1.28 -11.49 -6.84
N TRP A 294 1.56 -11.48 -5.54
CA TRP A 294 0.63 -11.92 -4.50
C TRP A 294 0.44 -10.84 -3.44
N VAL A 295 -0.79 -10.67 -2.97
CA VAL A 295 -1.15 -9.75 -1.89
C VAL A 295 -1.58 -10.59 -0.68
N PRO A 296 -0.97 -10.41 0.51
CA PRO A 296 -1.42 -11.10 1.70
C PRO A 296 -2.75 -10.53 2.19
N VAL A 297 -3.70 -11.41 2.52
CA VAL A 297 -5.04 -11.05 2.96
C VAL A 297 -5.43 -11.87 4.21
N PRO A 298 -6.23 -11.31 5.13
CA PRO A 298 -6.80 -12.08 6.23
C PRO A 298 -7.68 -13.21 5.69
N VAL A 299 -7.63 -14.38 6.32
CA VAL A 299 -8.61 -15.44 6.04
C VAL A 299 -9.93 -15.09 6.72
N GLU A 300 -10.94 -14.76 5.92
CA GLU A 300 -12.31 -14.55 6.38
C GLU A 300 -13.03 -15.90 6.49
N THR A 301 -12.92 -16.55 7.65
CA THR A 301 -13.75 -17.72 7.97
C THR A 301 -14.95 -17.28 8.80
N PRO A 302 -16.20 -17.40 8.32
CA PRO A 302 -17.36 -17.17 9.17
C PRO A 302 -17.32 -18.04 10.43
N PRO A 303 -17.65 -17.51 11.62
CA PRO A 303 -18.15 -16.16 11.91
C PRO A 303 -17.05 -15.11 12.23
N HIS A 304 -15.79 -15.39 11.94
CA HIS A 304 -14.60 -14.62 12.29
C HIS A 304 -14.20 -13.60 11.22
N ASN A 305 -15.10 -12.68 10.85
CA ASN A 305 -14.73 -11.58 9.96
C ASN A 305 -13.80 -10.61 10.72
N PHE A 306 -12.66 -10.25 10.13
CA PHE A 306 -11.75 -9.27 10.74
C PHE A 306 -12.49 -7.95 11.02
N GLN A 307 -13.38 -7.54 10.10
CA GLN A 307 -14.25 -6.37 10.23
C GLN A 307 -15.14 -6.39 11.48
N HIS A 308 -15.50 -7.57 12.00
CA HIS A 308 -16.42 -7.68 13.14
C HIS A 308 -15.73 -8.03 14.47
N ARG A 309 -14.59 -8.74 14.44
CA ARG A 309 -13.90 -9.20 15.67
C ARG A 309 -12.46 -8.73 15.80
N GLY A 310 -11.84 -8.23 14.73
CA GLY A 310 -10.44 -7.81 14.71
C GLY A 310 -9.47 -8.94 15.05
N THR A 311 -9.77 -10.19 14.66
CA THR A 311 -8.98 -11.39 14.99
C THR A 311 -8.31 -12.00 13.78
N PHE A 312 -7.10 -12.52 13.95
CA PHE A 312 -6.34 -13.26 12.93
C PHE A 312 -6.28 -14.77 13.21
N GLU A 313 -7.27 -15.30 13.92
CA GLU A 313 -7.33 -16.74 14.25
C GLU A 313 -7.41 -17.63 13.00
N GLY A 314 -8.02 -17.14 11.91
CA GLY A 314 -8.06 -17.82 10.61
C GLY A 314 -6.71 -17.81 9.86
N GLY A 315 -5.73 -17.04 10.33
CA GLY A 315 -4.45 -16.85 9.66
C GLY A 315 -4.52 -15.90 8.46
N LEU A 316 -3.56 -16.05 7.55
CA LEU A 316 -3.42 -15.27 6.33
C LEU A 316 -3.46 -16.17 5.10
N ALA A 317 -4.05 -15.65 4.03
CA ALA A 317 -4.00 -16.22 2.70
C ALA A 317 -3.21 -15.30 1.76
N TRP A 318 -2.84 -15.82 0.60
CA TRP A 318 -2.23 -15.04 -0.48
C TRP A 318 -3.21 -14.95 -1.64
N LYS A 319 -3.71 -13.75 -1.91
CA LYS A 319 -4.53 -13.44 -3.10
C LYS A 319 -3.59 -13.18 -4.26
N GLN A 320 -3.81 -13.84 -5.40
CA GLN A 320 -3.04 -13.53 -6.61
C GLN A 320 -3.54 -12.21 -7.20
N HIS A 321 -2.64 -11.25 -7.40
CA HIS A 321 -2.96 -10.03 -8.12
C HIS A 321 -2.97 -10.31 -9.62
N LEU A 322 -4.03 -9.87 -10.31
CA LEU A 322 -4.27 -10.27 -11.70
C LEU A 322 -3.56 -9.33 -12.66
N THR A 323 -2.87 -9.93 -13.63
CA THR A 323 -2.26 -9.21 -14.75
C THR A 323 -2.83 -9.72 -16.07
N TRP A 324 -2.73 -8.93 -17.13
CA TRP A 324 -3.22 -9.27 -18.46
C TRP A 324 -2.58 -10.55 -19.02
N ASP A 325 -1.28 -10.75 -18.77
CA ASP A 325 -0.57 -11.96 -19.16
C ASP A 325 -1.13 -13.20 -18.45
N LEU A 326 -1.42 -13.07 -17.15
CA LEU A 326 -2.04 -14.14 -16.37
C LEU A 326 -3.49 -14.38 -16.78
N HIS A 327 -4.26 -13.31 -17.01
CA HIS A 327 -5.64 -13.39 -17.46
C HIS A 327 -5.77 -14.13 -18.79
N LYS A 328 -4.91 -13.82 -19.77
CA LYS A 328 -4.85 -14.54 -21.05
C LYS A 328 -4.46 -16.01 -20.91
N SER A 329 -3.70 -16.35 -19.87
CA SER A 329 -3.29 -17.73 -19.60
C SER A 329 -4.35 -18.58 -18.86
N ARG A 330 -5.46 -17.97 -18.42
CA ARG A 330 -6.57 -18.70 -17.80
C ARG A 330 -7.34 -19.47 -18.87
N PRO A 331 -7.84 -20.69 -18.56
CA PRO A 331 -8.79 -21.36 -19.44
C PRO A 331 -9.98 -20.45 -19.71
N GLN A 332 -10.24 -20.14 -20.99
CA GLN A 332 -11.48 -19.52 -21.40
C GLN A 332 -12.57 -20.60 -21.36
N TYR A 333 -13.65 -20.34 -20.65
CA TYR A 333 -14.78 -21.25 -20.52
C TYR A 333 -15.69 -21.20 -21.73
#